data_AF-A0A2E0FIV6-F1
#
_entry.id   AF-A0A2E0FIV6-F1
#
_cell.length_a   1.000
_cell.length_b   1.000
_cell.length_c   1.000
_cell.angle_alpha   90.00
_cell.angle_beta   90.00
_cell.angle_gamma   90.00
#
_symmetry.space_group_name_H-M   'P 1'
#
loop_
_entity.id
_entity.type
_entity.pdbx_description
1 polymer ?
#
loop_
_entity_poly.entity_id
_entity_poly.type
_entity_poly.pdbx_seq_one_letter_code
_entity_poly.pdbx_strand_id
1 'polypeptide(L)'
;MIAQAYIDIFENYLNGELSPDEKLNFESRLEMDQEFRFSFEKYKDLECSLKRHFERESLKNKLRKSDADSKIKGRRGISRLHIGRFAVIGSAAVILLSILIYYNKNDDQEQANFLDMWPYEEGLVVKMGSSIKYNPAMNAYRLENWEEAILLFSELKTDTAAYFEGNARFYLKDYVKAKKIFLSIDNNSSYYPDAQIRFAILSIYCGEKQVAKITLDDIIQDSSSEYHDLALQLLEMM
;
A
#
# COMPACT_ATOMS: atom_id res chain seq x y z
N MET A 1 24.95 -19.17 -1.75
CA MET A 1 25.71 -17.93 -2.00
C MET A 1 25.38 -17.55 -3.43
N ILE A 2 24.90 -16.33 -3.70
CA ILE A 2 24.55 -15.94 -5.08
C ILE A 2 25.86 -15.78 -5.84
N ALA A 3 26.02 -16.45 -6.98
CA ALA A 3 27.18 -16.25 -7.83
C ALA A 3 27.13 -14.83 -8.40
N GLN A 4 28.23 -14.07 -8.30
CA GLN A 4 28.31 -12.68 -8.78
C GLN A 4 27.87 -12.54 -10.24
N ALA A 5 28.14 -13.55 -11.08
CA ALA A 5 27.76 -13.58 -12.49
C ALA A 5 26.24 -13.66 -12.74
N TYR A 6 25.43 -13.98 -11.72
CA TYR A 6 23.97 -14.03 -11.86
C TYR A 6 23.29 -12.70 -11.50
N ILE A 7 23.96 -11.84 -10.73
CA ILE A 7 23.38 -10.58 -10.25
C ILE A 7 23.04 -9.67 -11.42
N ASP A 8 23.99 -9.42 -12.33
CA ASP A 8 23.78 -8.53 -13.48
C ASP A 8 22.63 -9.01 -14.38
N ILE A 9 22.48 -10.32 -14.56
CA ILE A 9 21.40 -10.90 -15.37
C ILE A 9 20.05 -10.80 -14.64
N PHE A 10 20.03 -10.99 -13.32
CA PHE A 10 18.83 -10.80 -12.51
C PHE A 10 18.34 -9.35 -12.55
N GLU A 11 19.26 -8.39 -12.42
CA GLU A 11 18.98 -6.95 -12.53
C GLU A 11 18.41 -6.61 -13.90
N ASN A 12 19.08 -7.02 -14.97
CA ASN A 12 18.62 -6.74 -16.33
C ASN A 12 17.26 -7.41 -16.61
N TYR A 13 16.99 -8.59 -16.05
CA TYR A 13 15.69 -9.24 -16.18
C TYR A 13 14.58 -8.46 -15.45
N LEU A 14 14.84 -8.01 -14.23
CA LEU A 14 13.87 -7.26 -13.42
C LEU A 14 13.63 -5.85 -13.94
N ASN A 15 14.66 -5.22 -14.51
CA ASN A 15 14.57 -3.90 -15.16
C ASN A 15 14.00 -3.98 -16.59
N GLY A 16 13.76 -5.19 -17.13
CA GLY A 16 13.24 -5.39 -18.48
C GLY A 16 14.23 -5.04 -19.60
N GLU A 17 15.53 -5.09 -19.30
CA GLU A 17 16.62 -4.71 -20.21
C GLU A 17 17.16 -5.88 -21.06
N LEU A 18 16.69 -7.12 -20.80
CA LEU A 18 17.06 -8.28 -21.62
C LEU A 18 16.38 -8.25 -22.99
N SER A 19 17.11 -8.62 -24.03
CA SER A 19 16.52 -8.86 -25.35
C SER A 19 15.55 -10.05 -25.33
N PRO A 20 14.63 -10.17 -26.31
CA PRO A 20 13.66 -11.26 -26.34
C PRO A 20 14.29 -12.66 -26.28
N ASP A 21 15.45 -12.87 -26.94
CA ASP A 21 16.16 -14.15 -26.96
C ASP A 21 16.84 -14.44 -25.61
N GLU A 22 17.40 -13.41 -24.96
CA GLU A 22 18.01 -13.52 -23.63
C GLU A 22 16.96 -13.77 -22.56
N LYS A 23 15.80 -13.13 -22.66
CA LYS A 23 14.67 -13.35 -21.77
C LYS A 23 14.14 -14.78 -21.86
N LEU A 24 14.00 -15.30 -23.08
CA LEU A 24 13.57 -16.69 -23.28
C LEU A 24 14.59 -17.70 -22.73
N ASN A 25 15.89 -17.42 -22.89
CA ASN A 25 16.95 -18.22 -22.27
C ASN A 25 16.88 -18.16 -20.73
N PHE A 26 16.64 -16.97 -20.18
CA PHE A 26 16.52 -16.75 -18.75
C PHE A 26 15.34 -17.52 -18.15
N GLU A 27 14.16 -17.42 -18.76
CA GLU A 27 12.95 -18.13 -18.34
C GLU A 27 13.12 -19.65 -18.43
N SER A 28 13.74 -20.13 -19.51
CA SER A 28 14.07 -21.56 -19.65
C SER A 28 15.02 -22.05 -18.54
N ARG A 29 16.00 -21.24 -18.14
CA ARG A 29 16.90 -21.58 -17.02
C ARG A 29 16.18 -21.56 -15.67
N LEU A 30 15.19 -20.68 -15.46
CA LEU A 30 14.38 -20.71 -14.24
C LEU A 30 13.57 -22.01 -14.10
N GLU A 31 13.15 -22.62 -15.21
CA GLU A 31 12.41 -23.88 -15.20
C GLU A 31 13.33 -25.10 -15.05
N MET A 32 14.47 -25.10 -15.73
CA MET A 32 15.34 -26.29 -15.85
C MET A 32 16.46 -26.35 -14.82
N ASP A 33 16.88 -25.21 -14.25
CA ASP A 33 17.98 -25.10 -13.29
C ASP A 33 17.47 -24.67 -11.91
N GLN A 34 17.38 -25.65 -11.01
CA GLN A 34 16.90 -25.44 -9.64
C GLN A 34 17.81 -24.51 -8.82
N GLU A 35 19.12 -24.52 -9.07
CA GLU A 35 20.08 -23.66 -8.34
C GLU A 35 19.96 -22.20 -8.81
N PHE A 36 19.76 -22.01 -10.11
CA PHE A 36 19.49 -20.70 -10.70
C PHE A 36 18.18 -20.10 -10.17
N ARG A 37 17.10 -20.89 -10.15
CA ARG A 37 15.80 -20.46 -9.60
C ARG A 37 15.90 -20.05 -8.13
N PHE A 38 16.53 -20.88 -7.29
CA PHE A 38 16.71 -20.58 -5.87
C PHE A 38 17.56 -19.32 -5.65
N SER A 39 18.56 -19.10 -6.49
CA SER A 39 19.39 -17.89 -6.45
C SER A 39 18.60 -16.64 -6.86
N PHE A 40 17.70 -16.76 -7.83
CA PHE A 40 16.82 -15.68 -8.27
C PHE A 40 15.76 -15.31 -7.21
N GLU A 41 15.13 -16.30 -6.57
CA GLU A 41 14.19 -16.07 -5.47
C GLU A 41 14.85 -15.33 -4.31
N LYS A 42 16.05 -15.77 -3.89
CA LYS A 42 16.83 -15.08 -2.87
C LYS A 42 17.24 -13.66 -3.27
N TYR A 43 17.53 -13.45 -4.56
CA TYR A 43 17.84 -12.14 -5.08
C TYR A 43 16.64 -11.19 -4.96
N LYS A 44 15.45 -11.64 -5.37
CA LYS A 44 14.19 -10.88 -5.22
C LYS A 44 13.88 -10.53 -3.77
N ASP A 45 14.03 -11.48 -2.85
CA ASP A 45 13.78 -11.25 -1.43
C ASP A 45 14.74 -10.18 -0.85
N LEU A 46 15.99 -10.20 -1.29
CA LEU A 46 17.00 -9.22 -0.88
C LEU A 46 16.69 -7.84 -1.46
N GLU A 47 16.34 -7.75 -2.75
CA GLU A 47 15.97 -6.50 -3.41
C GLU A 47 14.73 -5.87 -2.76
N CYS A 48 13.68 -6.65 -2.53
CA CYS A 48 12.48 -6.22 -1.80
C CYS A 48 12.84 -5.70 -0.39
N SER A 49 13.70 -6.42 0.33
CA SER A 49 14.15 -6.00 1.67
C SER A 49 14.94 -4.70 1.64
N LEU A 50 15.81 -4.52 0.64
CA LEU A 50 16.59 -3.30 0.44
C LEU A 50 15.71 -2.12 0.03
N LYS A 51 14.77 -2.31 -0.90
CA LYS A 51 13.81 -1.28 -1.33
C LYS A 51 12.98 -0.78 -0.16
N ARG A 52 12.42 -1.69 0.65
CA ARG A 52 11.69 -1.35 1.89
C ARG A 52 12.57 -0.58 2.88
N HIS A 53 13.85 -0.93 2.99
CA HIS A 53 14.79 -0.24 3.87
C HIS A 53 15.13 1.18 3.35
N PHE A 54 15.40 1.34 2.06
CA PHE A 54 15.69 2.64 1.44
C PHE A 54 14.49 3.58 1.44
N GLU A 55 13.29 3.07 1.20
CA GLU A 55 12.05 3.86 1.33
C GLU A 55 11.88 4.36 2.76
N ARG A 56 12.06 3.50 3.76
CA ARG A 56 12.00 3.85 5.19
C ARG A 56 13.03 4.91 5.58
N GLU A 57 14.27 4.80 5.10
CA GLU A 57 15.33 5.80 5.38
C GLU A 57 15.09 7.12 4.62
N SER A 58 14.57 7.07 3.40
CA SER A 58 14.20 8.28 2.64
C SER A 58 13.04 9.04 3.32
N LEU A 59 12.07 8.31 3.87
CA LEU A 59 10.94 8.84 4.66
C LEU A 59 11.43 9.46 5.97
N LYS A 60 12.29 8.77 6.74
CA LYS A 60 12.92 9.34 7.94
C LYS A 60 13.70 10.62 7.63
N ASN A 61 14.44 10.65 6.52
CA ASN A 61 15.22 11.82 6.14
C ASN A 61 14.35 12.99 5.67
N LYS A 62 13.23 12.73 4.98
CA LYS A 62 12.24 13.76 4.62
C LYS A 62 11.55 14.33 5.87
N LEU A 63 11.19 13.47 6.83
CA LEU A 63 10.61 13.91 8.12
C LEU A 63 11.60 14.75 8.94
N ARG A 64 12.87 14.32 9.04
CA ARG A 64 13.93 15.09 9.74
C ARG A 64 14.22 16.45 9.10
N LYS A 65 14.11 16.56 7.77
CA LYS A 65 14.24 17.85 7.06
C LYS A 65 13.05 18.77 7.29
N SER A 66 11.83 18.22 7.33
CA SER A 66 10.62 18.96 7.67
C SER A 66 10.66 19.52 9.10
N ASP A 67 11.23 18.77 10.05
CA ASP A 67 11.44 19.25 11.42
C ASP A 67 12.58 20.28 11.53
N ALA A 68 13.57 20.24 10.64
CA ALA A 68 14.68 21.21 10.63
C ALA A 68 14.28 22.58 10.07
N ASP A 69 13.34 22.63 9.11
CA ASP A 69 12.81 23.87 8.53
C ASP A 69 11.74 24.55 9.40
N SER A 70 11.23 23.86 10.44
CA SER A 70 10.32 24.45 11.44
C SER A 70 11.05 25.20 12.58
N LYS A 71 12.37 25.47 12.45
CA LYS A 71 13.05 26.46 13.29
C LYS A 71 12.54 27.86 12.98
N ILE A 72 11.44 28.22 13.66
CA ILE A 72 10.94 29.58 13.85
C ILE A 72 12.14 30.51 14.08
N LYS A 73 12.39 31.39 13.11
CA LYS A 73 13.36 32.49 13.25
C LYS A 73 12.85 33.44 14.34
N GLY A 74 13.22 33.18 15.58
CA GLY A 74 13.07 34.11 16.70
C GLY A 74 13.97 35.32 16.49
N ARG A 75 13.49 36.34 15.77
CA ARG A 75 14.08 37.68 15.81
C ARG A 75 13.61 38.38 17.08
N ARG A 76 14.55 38.57 18.02
CA ARG A 76 14.43 39.49 19.16
C ARG A 76 14.17 40.90 18.66
N GLY A 77 13.03 41.45 19.06
CA GLY A 77 12.77 42.87 19.16
C GLY A 77 11.95 43.09 20.43
N ILE A 78 12.63 43.27 21.56
CA ILE A 78 11.97 43.57 22.84
C ILE A 78 11.50 45.02 22.77
N SER A 79 10.28 45.24 22.28
CA SER A 79 9.51 46.44 22.58
C SER A 79 8.97 46.28 24.01
N ARG A 80 9.36 47.20 24.90
CA ARG A 80 8.76 47.33 26.23
C ARG A 80 7.29 47.74 26.06
N LEU A 81 6.40 46.76 25.96
CA LEU A 81 4.97 46.99 26.18
C LEU A 81 4.61 46.54 27.58
N HIS A 82 3.92 47.42 28.30
CA HIS A 82 3.50 47.25 29.68
C HIS A 82 2.76 45.91 29.87
N ILE A 83 3.37 45.01 30.64
CA ILE A 83 2.74 43.83 31.23
C ILE A 83 1.74 44.31 32.29
N GLY A 84 0.57 44.70 31.80
CA GLY A 84 -0.65 44.89 32.56
C GLY A 84 -1.57 43.71 32.27
N ARG A 85 -1.53 42.71 33.15
CA ARG A 85 -2.63 41.76 33.41
C ARG A 85 -3.31 41.08 32.21
N PHE A 86 -2.62 40.21 31.47
CA PHE A 86 -3.28 39.18 30.63
C PHE A 86 -2.48 37.86 30.54
N ALA A 87 -1.88 37.41 31.64
CA ALA A 87 -1.06 36.18 31.68
C ALA A 87 -1.81 34.91 32.13
N VAL A 88 -3.15 34.84 31.97
CA VAL A 88 -3.94 33.68 32.48
C VAL A 88 -4.79 32.99 31.41
N ILE A 89 -4.90 33.49 30.19
CA ILE A 89 -5.78 32.86 29.17
C ILE A 89 -5.00 31.97 28.16
N GLY A 90 -3.67 32.05 28.12
CA GLY A 90 -2.85 31.31 27.15
C GLY A 90 -2.58 29.84 27.46
N SER A 91 -2.65 29.41 28.73
CA SER A 91 -2.33 28.03 29.11
C SER A 91 -3.41 27.03 28.72
N ALA A 92 -4.69 27.41 28.82
CA ALA A 92 -5.80 26.54 28.43
C ALA A 92 -5.79 26.23 26.93
N ALA A 93 -5.49 27.23 26.09
CA ALA A 93 -5.42 27.04 24.63
C ALA A 93 -4.28 26.10 24.23
N VAL A 94 -3.10 26.21 24.85
CA VAL A 94 -1.96 25.33 24.57
C VAL A 94 -2.24 23.91 25.05
N ILE A 95 -2.85 23.74 26.22
CA ILE A 95 -3.24 22.42 26.74
C ILE A 95 -4.33 21.79 25.86
N LEU A 96 -5.36 22.55 25.45
CA LEU A 96 -6.38 22.06 24.51
C LEU A 96 -5.80 21.70 23.15
N LEU A 97 -4.86 22.50 22.61
CA LEU A 97 -4.19 22.18 21.35
C LEU A 97 -3.34 20.91 21.50
N SER A 98 -2.67 20.75 22.64
CA SER A 98 -1.84 19.57 22.93
C SER A 98 -2.68 18.31 23.07
N ILE A 99 -3.83 18.41 23.73
CA ILE A 99 -4.82 17.33 23.83
C ILE A 99 -5.37 16.98 22.45
N LEU A 100 -5.72 17.98 21.63
CA LEU A 100 -6.26 17.76 20.29
C LEU A 100 -5.23 17.12 19.35
N ILE A 101 -3.98 17.56 19.39
CA ILE A 101 -2.86 16.94 18.65
C ILE A 101 -2.57 15.52 19.15
N TYR A 102 -2.65 15.29 20.47
CA TYR A 102 -2.44 13.96 21.06
C TYR A 102 -3.54 12.96 20.67
N TYR A 103 -4.81 13.38 20.71
CA TYR A 103 -5.92 12.54 20.27
C TYR A 103 -5.85 12.25 18.76
N ASN A 104 -5.56 13.24 17.91
CA ASN A 104 -5.41 13.01 16.48
C ASN A 104 -4.25 12.07 16.14
N LYS A 105 -3.10 12.18 16.84
CA LYS A 105 -1.97 11.29 16.60
C LYS A 105 -2.25 9.83 16.98
N ASN A 106 -3.02 9.61 18.04
CA ASN A 106 -3.39 8.25 18.44
C ASN A 106 -4.37 7.64 17.42
N ASP A 107 -5.33 8.44 16.93
CA ASP A 107 -6.31 8.00 15.94
C ASP A 107 -5.65 7.67 14.59
N ASP A 108 -4.70 8.51 14.12
CA ASP A 108 -3.92 8.25 12.90
C ASP A 108 -3.09 6.96 13.00
N GLN A 109 -2.49 6.70 14.17
CA GLN A 109 -1.68 5.51 14.41
C GLN A 109 -2.54 4.24 14.54
N GLU A 110 -3.69 4.32 15.21
CA GLU A 110 -4.65 3.21 15.30
C GLU A 110 -5.22 2.87 13.93
N GLN A 111 -5.60 3.86 13.12
CA GLN A 111 -6.10 3.66 11.76
C GLN A 111 -5.03 3.05 10.83
N ALA A 112 -3.77 3.47 10.97
CA ALA A 112 -2.67 2.92 10.18
C ALA A 112 -2.44 1.41 10.46
N ASN A 113 -2.69 0.94 11.68
CA ASN A 113 -2.51 -0.46 12.04
C ASN A 113 -3.45 -1.40 11.25
N PHE A 114 -4.63 -0.92 10.82
CA PHE A 114 -5.53 -1.72 9.99
C PHE A 114 -5.00 -1.94 8.57
N LEU A 115 -4.18 -1.01 8.05
CA LEU A 115 -3.57 -1.17 6.73
C LEU A 115 -2.50 -2.28 6.73
N ASP A 116 -1.91 -2.59 7.88
CA ASP A 116 -0.96 -3.71 8.01
C ASP A 116 -1.66 -5.08 7.87
N MET A 117 -2.98 -5.12 8.01
CA MET A 117 -3.82 -6.32 7.80
C MET A 117 -4.29 -6.49 6.35
N TRP A 118 -3.77 -5.68 5.42
CA TRP A 118 -4.09 -5.76 4.01
C TRP A 118 -3.74 -7.13 3.42
N PRO A 119 -4.72 -7.90 2.87
CA PRO A 119 -4.43 -9.20 2.28
C PRO A 119 -3.46 -9.07 1.11
N TYR A 120 -2.45 -9.94 1.07
CA TYR A 120 -1.48 -9.97 -0.02
C TYR A 120 -2.14 -10.40 -1.34
N GLU A 121 -1.67 -9.86 -2.47
CA GLU A 121 -2.22 -10.13 -3.81
C GLU A 121 -1.10 -10.31 -4.83
N GLU A 122 -0.93 -11.54 -5.32
CA GLU A 122 0.16 -11.95 -6.22
C GLU A 122 -0.05 -11.55 -7.70
N GLY A 123 -1.28 -11.21 -8.08
CA GLY A 123 -1.63 -10.93 -9.46
C GLY A 123 -1.97 -12.17 -10.29
N LEU A 124 -2.46 -11.96 -11.51
CA LEU A 124 -2.96 -13.04 -12.37
C LEU A 124 -1.84 -13.97 -12.86
N VAL A 125 -1.90 -15.26 -12.54
CA VAL A 125 -1.03 -16.27 -13.16
C VAL A 125 -1.08 -16.19 -14.69
N VAL A 126 0.08 -16.19 -15.34
CA VAL A 126 0.17 -16.12 -16.81
C VAL A 126 -0.26 -17.48 -17.37
N LYS A 127 -1.54 -17.60 -17.74
CA LYS A 127 -2.04 -18.75 -18.50
C LYS A 127 -2.12 -18.35 -19.98
N MET A 128 -1.59 -19.17 -20.87
CA MET A 128 -1.73 -18.95 -22.33
C MET A 128 -3.23 -18.99 -22.68
N GLY A 129 -3.85 -17.81 -22.89
CA GLY A 129 -5.30 -17.67 -23.08
C GLY A 129 -5.86 -16.28 -22.76
N SER A 130 -7.08 -16.22 -22.21
CA SER A 130 -7.88 -15.00 -21.98
C SER A 130 -7.23 -13.91 -21.11
N SER A 131 -6.16 -14.25 -20.37
CA SER A 131 -5.40 -13.28 -19.57
C SER A 131 -4.43 -12.42 -20.38
N ILE A 132 -4.16 -12.75 -21.65
CA ILE A 132 -3.24 -11.98 -22.51
C ILE A 132 -3.60 -10.49 -22.55
N LYS A 133 -4.90 -10.16 -22.54
CA LYS A 133 -5.36 -8.76 -22.55
C LYS A 133 -4.98 -7.98 -21.29
N TYR A 134 -4.71 -8.66 -20.17
CA TYR A 134 -4.26 -8.05 -18.92
C TYR A 134 -2.74 -8.00 -18.81
N ASN A 135 -1.98 -8.69 -19.68
CA ASN A 135 -0.53 -8.83 -19.54
C ASN A 135 0.21 -7.48 -19.39
N PRO A 136 -0.07 -6.43 -20.19
CA PRO A 136 0.62 -5.15 -20.01
C PRO A 136 0.38 -4.56 -18.61
N ALA A 137 -0.90 -4.48 -18.19
CA ALA A 137 -1.28 -3.95 -16.89
C ALA A 137 -0.72 -4.79 -15.73
N MET A 138 -0.73 -6.12 -15.88
CA MET A 138 -0.23 -7.06 -14.87
C MET A 138 1.30 -7.04 -14.76
N ASN A 139 2.00 -6.81 -15.86
CA ASN A 139 3.46 -6.60 -15.82
C ASN A 139 3.78 -5.32 -15.05
N ALA A 140 3.11 -4.21 -15.36
CA ALA A 140 3.27 -2.96 -14.62
C ALA A 140 2.94 -3.15 -13.12
N TYR A 141 1.85 -3.86 -12.80
CA TYR A 141 1.46 -4.17 -11.43
C TYR A 141 2.54 -4.97 -10.67
N ARG A 142 3.11 -5.99 -11.30
CA ARG A 142 4.17 -6.83 -10.70
C ARG A 142 5.50 -6.13 -10.55
N LEU A 143 5.79 -5.19 -11.44
CA LEU A 143 6.96 -4.32 -11.35
C LEU A 143 6.73 -3.14 -10.39
N GLU A 144 5.55 -3.08 -9.74
CA GLU A 144 5.15 -2.00 -8.84
C GLU A 144 5.12 -0.62 -9.52
N ASN A 145 4.98 -0.59 -10.86
CA ASN A 145 4.71 0.61 -11.63
C ASN A 145 3.21 0.95 -11.52
N TRP A 146 2.79 1.36 -10.32
CA TRP A 146 1.38 1.50 -9.99
C TRP A 146 0.65 2.51 -10.87
N GLU A 147 1.27 3.64 -11.22
CA GLU A 147 0.69 4.65 -12.09
C GLU A 147 0.39 4.10 -13.48
N GLU A 148 1.33 3.34 -14.04
CA GLU A 148 1.18 2.69 -15.35
C GLU A 148 0.13 1.58 -15.28
N ALA A 149 0.16 0.76 -14.22
CA ALA A 149 -0.82 -0.29 -14.00
C ALA A 149 -2.25 0.27 -13.92
N ILE A 150 -2.45 1.36 -13.18
CA ILE A 150 -3.74 2.06 -13.08
C ILE A 150 -4.23 2.52 -14.44
N LEU A 151 -3.35 3.15 -15.23
CA LEU A 151 -3.71 3.62 -16.57
C LEU A 151 -4.18 2.45 -17.43
N LEU A 152 -3.38 1.38 -17.50
CA LEU A 152 -3.68 0.20 -18.32
C LEU A 152 -4.93 -0.56 -17.85
N PHE A 153 -5.15 -0.71 -16.54
CA PHE A 153 -6.37 -1.36 -16.03
C PHE A 153 -7.63 -0.55 -16.31
N SER A 154 -7.57 0.78 -16.17
CA SER A 154 -8.73 1.65 -16.36
C SER A 154 -9.32 1.59 -17.77
N GLU A 155 -8.52 1.23 -18.77
CA GLU A 155 -8.94 1.06 -20.17
C GLU A 155 -9.75 -0.22 -20.39
N LEU A 156 -9.51 -1.27 -19.61
CA LEU A 156 -10.07 -2.61 -19.85
C LEU A 156 -11.52 -2.75 -19.39
N LYS A 157 -11.97 -1.92 -18.43
CA LYS A 157 -13.36 -1.84 -17.95
C LYS A 157 -13.99 -3.21 -17.65
N THR A 158 -13.25 -4.08 -16.96
CA THR A 158 -13.74 -5.36 -16.43
C THR A 158 -13.58 -5.39 -14.91
N ASP A 159 -14.34 -6.24 -14.22
CA ASP A 159 -14.22 -6.38 -12.77
C ASP A 159 -12.80 -6.81 -12.34
N THR A 160 -12.16 -7.69 -13.13
CA THR A 160 -10.75 -8.06 -12.92
C THR A 160 -9.85 -6.84 -12.96
N ALA A 161 -10.00 -5.99 -13.99
CA ALA A 161 -9.19 -4.78 -14.12
C ALA A 161 -9.48 -3.80 -12.98
N ALA A 162 -10.75 -3.61 -12.62
CA ALA A 162 -11.15 -2.76 -11.51
C ALA A 162 -10.54 -3.25 -10.19
N TYR A 163 -10.58 -4.55 -9.90
CA TYR A 163 -9.97 -5.13 -8.70
C TYR A 163 -8.47 -4.83 -8.60
N PHE A 164 -7.71 -5.07 -9.67
CA PHE A 164 -6.27 -4.79 -9.66
C PHE A 164 -5.96 -3.29 -9.71
N GLU A 165 -6.79 -2.47 -10.35
CA GLU A 165 -6.70 -1.01 -10.26
C GLU A 165 -6.87 -0.53 -8.81
N GLY A 166 -7.86 -1.06 -8.09
CA GLY A 166 -8.09 -0.76 -6.68
C GLY A 166 -6.87 -1.08 -5.81
N ASN A 167 -6.22 -2.23 -6.05
CA ASN A 167 -4.99 -2.60 -5.37
C ASN A 167 -3.81 -1.68 -5.73
N ALA A 168 -3.61 -1.35 -7.01
CA ALA A 168 -2.56 -0.42 -7.41
C ALA A 168 -2.76 0.98 -6.79
N ARG A 169 -4.01 1.46 -6.72
CA ARG A 169 -4.35 2.71 -6.04
C ARG A 169 -4.08 2.67 -4.55
N PHE A 170 -4.32 1.53 -3.89
CA PHE A 170 -3.94 1.33 -2.50
C PHE A 170 -2.43 1.51 -2.29
N TYR A 171 -1.59 0.91 -3.14
CA TYR A 171 -0.14 1.07 -3.03
C TYR A 171 0.34 2.51 -3.30
N LEU A 172 -0.35 3.26 -4.15
CA LEU A 172 -0.15 4.72 -4.30
C LEU A 172 -0.74 5.57 -3.18
N LYS A 173 -1.35 4.95 -2.16
CA LYS A 173 -2.03 5.63 -1.05
C LYS A 173 -3.21 6.50 -1.48
N ASP A 174 -3.77 6.23 -2.66
CA ASP A 174 -5.01 6.83 -3.14
C ASP A 174 -6.21 6.05 -2.58
N TYR A 175 -6.29 5.99 -1.25
CA TYR A 175 -7.23 5.15 -0.50
C TYR A 175 -8.69 5.48 -0.79
N VAL A 176 -9.00 6.76 -1.00
CA VAL A 176 -10.36 7.21 -1.31
C VAL A 176 -10.83 6.65 -2.65
N LYS A 177 -9.99 6.66 -3.69
CA LYS A 177 -10.34 6.08 -4.99
C LYS A 177 -10.31 4.56 -4.96
N ALA A 178 -9.31 3.96 -4.30
CA ALA A 178 -9.24 2.51 -4.12
C ALA A 178 -10.55 1.98 -3.48
N LYS A 179 -10.99 2.59 -2.38
CA LYS A 179 -12.24 2.26 -1.70
C LYS A 179 -13.45 2.34 -2.63
N LYS A 180 -13.55 3.42 -3.41
CA LYS A 180 -14.65 3.61 -4.37
C LYS A 180 -14.67 2.52 -5.44
N ILE A 181 -13.51 2.08 -5.91
CA ILE A 181 -13.39 1.02 -6.91
C ILE A 181 -13.84 -0.31 -6.31
N PHE A 182 -13.35 -0.68 -5.12
CA PHE A 182 -13.76 -1.93 -4.47
C PHE A 182 -15.27 -1.99 -4.21
N LEU A 183 -15.87 -0.88 -3.78
CA LEU A 183 -17.32 -0.77 -3.61
C LEU A 183 -18.10 -0.99 -4.92
N SER A 184 -17.49 -0.70 -6.08
CA SER A 184 -18.14 -0.81 -7.38
C SER A 184 -18.07 -2.20 -8.03
N ILE A 185 -17.33 -3.14 -7.44
CA ILE A 185 -17.20 -4.50 -7.97
C ILE A 185 -18.51 -5.26 -7.75
N ASP A 186 -19.02 -5.86 -8.83
CA ASP A 186 -20.30 -6.57 -8.84
C ASP A 186 -20.27 -7.83 -7.94
N ASN A 187 -21.40 -8.14 -7.30
CA ASN A 187 -21.50 -9.28 -6.40
C ASN A 187 -21.41 -10.66 -7.09
N ASN A 188 -21.57 -10.71 -8.41
CA ASN A 188 -21.34 -11.92 -9.20
C ASN A 188 -19.88 -12.08 -9.65
N SER A 189 -19.02 -11.10 -9.35
CA SER A 189 -17.61 -11.16 -9.68
C SER A 189 -16.89 -12.18 -8.81
N SER A 190 -15.94 -12.92 -9.39
CA SER A 190 -15.06 -13.79 -8.61
C SER A 190 -14.18 -13.04 -7.61
N TYR A 191 -14.01 -11.73 -7.80
CA TYR A 191 -13.23 -10.84 -6.93
C TYR A 191 -14.07 -10.13 -5.88
N TYR A 192 -15.37 -10.39 -5.82
CA TYR A 192 -16.25 -9.71 -4.87
C TYR A 192 -15.84 -9.94 -3.40
N PRO A 193 -15.52 -11.17 -2.95
CA PRO A 193 -15.07 -11.39 -1.57
C PRO A 193 -13.81 -10.58 -1.22
N ASP A 194 -12.80 -10.61 -2.11
CA ASP A 194 -11.56 -9.84 -1.95
C ASP A 194 -11.82 -8.33 -1.93
N ALA A 195 -12.75 -7.85 -2.77
CA ALA A 195 -13.12 -6.45 -2.83
C ALA A 195 -13.81 -5.99 -1.53
N GLN A 196 -14.70 -6.80 -0.96
CA GLN A 196 -15.44 -6.45 0.25
C GLN A 196 -14.53 -6.30 1.46
N ILE A 197 -13.61 -7.25 1.69
CA ILE A 197 -12.68 -7.15 2.81
C ILE A 197 -11.75 -5.94 2.68
N ARG A 198 -11.26 -5.66 1.47
CA ARG A 198 -10.43 -4.48 1.18
C ARG A 198 -11.21 -3.18 1.33
N PHE A 199 -12.46 -3.16 0.90
CA PHE A 199 -13.38 -2.04 1.13
C PHE A 199 -13.60 -1.78 2.62
N ALA A 200 -13.77 -2.83 3.43
CA ALA A 200 -13.94 -2.71 4.88
C ALA A 200 -12.69 -2.10 5.53
N ILE A 201 -11.50 -2.62 5.24
CA ILE A 201 -10.21 -2.09 5.75
C ILE A 201 -10.05 -0.61 5.40
N LEU A 202 -10.32 -0.23 4.15
CA LEU A 202 -10.24 1.16 3.72
C LEU A 202 -11.33 2.05 4.34
N SER A 203 -12.50 1.50 4.62
CA SER A 203 -13.57 2.21 5.30
C SER A 203 -13.19 2.53 6.75
N ILE A 204 -12.54 1.59 7.45
CA ILE A 204 -11.96 1.83 8.79
C ILE A 204 -10.93 2.95 8.72
N TYR A 205 -9.99 2.85 7.78
CA TYR A 205 -8.94 3.86 7.59
C TYR A 205 -9.49 5.25 7.22
N CYS A 206 -10.64 5.31 6.55
CA CYS A 206 -11.31 6.58 6.23
C CYS A 206 -12.17 7.13 7.39
N GLY A 207 -12.17 6.47 8.56
CA GLY A 207 -13.02 6.84 9.70
C GLY A 207 -14.49 6.43 9.56
N GLU A 208 -14.84 5.64 8.54
CA GLU A 208 -16.21 5.17 8.25
C GLU A 208 -16.49 3.83 8.97
N LYS A 209 -16.20 3.77 10.27
CA LYS A 209 -16.29 2.54 11.08
C LYS A 209 -17.66 1.85 11.01
N GLN A 210 -18.76 2.61 10.96
CA GLN A 210 -20.10 2.02 10.87
C GLN A 210 -20.33 1.30 9.54
N VAL A 211 -19.79 1.84 8.44
CA VAL A 211 -19.87 1.22 7.11
C VAL A 211 -19.03 -0.05 7.09
N ALA A 212 -17.81 0.03 7.61
CA ALA A 212 -16.94 -1.14 7.75
C ALA A 212 -17.59 -2.24 8.56
N LYS A 213 -18.21 -1.91 9.71
CA LYS A 213 -18.88 -2.89 10.57
C LYS A 213 -19.97 -3.66 9.83
N ILE A 214 -20.83 -2.97 9.08
CA ILE A 214 -21.90 -3.61 8.30
C ILE A 214 -21.30 -4.61 7.30
N THR A 215 -20.28 -4.19 6.55
CA THR A 215 -19.60 -5.07 5.59
C THR A 215 -18.95 -6.28 6.28
N LEU A 216 -18.31 -6.09 7.43
CA LEU A 216 -17.68 -7.18 8.17
C LEU A 216 -18.71 -8.15 8.75
N ASP A 217 -19.82 -7.66 9.28
CA ASP A 217 -20.93 -8.49 9.77
C ASP A 217 -21.52 -9.36 8.64
N ASP A 218 -21.62 -8.82 7.42
CA ASP A 218 -22.05 -9.57 6.23
C ASP A 218 -21.04 -10.68 5.86
N ILE A 219 -19.73 -10.40 5.90
CA ILE A 219 -18.67 -11.39 5.65
C ILE A 219 -18.70 -12.51 6.70
N ILE A 220 -18.95 -12.18 7.97
CA ILE A 220 -18.96 -13.15 9.08
C ILE A 220 -20.18 -14.08 9.01
N GLN A 221 -21.32 -13.59 8.53
CA GLN A 221 -22.52 -14.42 8.36
C GLN A 221 -22.30 -15.56 7.35
N ASP A 222 -21.43 -15.34 6.36
CA ASP A 222 -20.95 -16.41 5.49
C ASP A 222 -19.77 -17.14 6.13
N SER A 223 -20.07 -18.22 6.85
CA SER A 223 -19.05 -19.07 7.49
C SER A 223 -18.13 -19.79 6.49
N SER A 224 -18.43 -19.76 5.19
CA SER A 224 -17.57 -20.31 4.14
C SER A 224 -16.61 -19.27 3.54
N SER A 225 -16.73 -18.00 3.93
CA SER A 225 -15.85 -16.93 3.47
C SER A 225 -14.41 -17.17 3.92
N GLU A 226 -13.46 -17.08 2.99
CA GLU A 226 -12.03 -17.12 3.28
C GLU A 226 -11.56 -15.98 4.19
N TYR A 227 -12.36 -14.91 4.28
CA TYR A 227 -12.08 -13.73 5.08
C TYR A 227 -12.80 -13.71 6.44
N HIS A 228 -13.48 -14.80 6.83
CA HIS A 228 -14.24 -14.89 8.08
C HIS A 228 -13.40 -14.51 9.31
N ASP A 229 -12.24 -15.18 9.49
CA ASP A 229 -11.36 -14.94 10.65
C ASP A 229 -10.76 -13.53 10.64
N LEU A 230 -10.38 -13.04 9.46
CA LEU A 230 -9.85 -11.68 9.31
C LEU A 230 -10.92 -10.64 9.65
N ALA A 231 -12.16 -10.87 9.26
CA ALA A 231 -13.27 -9.98 9.56
C ALA A 231 -13.58 -9.91 11.05
N LEU A 232 -13.53 -11.04 11.76
CA LEU A 232 -13.63 -11.09 13.23
C LEU A 232 -12.51 -10.28 13.88
N GLN A 233 -11.26 -10.47 13.45
CA GLN A 233 -10.12 -9.75 14.00
C GLN A 233 -10.23 -8.23 13.75
N LEU A 234 -10.67 -7.82 12.56
CA LEU A 234 -10.89 -6.40 12.24
C LEU A 234 -11.97 -5.79 13.14
N LEU A 235 -13.08 -6.50 13.39
CA LEU A 235 -14.13 -6.03 14.30
C LEU A 235 -13.66 -5.91 15.75
N GLU A 236 -12.81 -6.82 16.22
CA GLU A 236 -12.25 -6.77 17.57
C GLU A 236 -11.31 -5.58 17.78
N MET A 237 -10.63 -5.14 16.73
CA MET A 237 -9.69 -4.01 16.77
C MET A 237 -10.34 -2.63 16.62
N MET A 238 -11.57 -2.55 16.09
CA MET A 238 -12.29 -1.31 15.78
C MET A 238 -12.85 -0.57 17.00
#